data_AF-A0A8T4P8K3-F1
#
_entry.id   AF-A0A8T4P8K3-F1
#
_cell.length_a   1.000
_cell.length_b   1.000
_cell.length_c   1.000
_cell.angle_alpha   90.00
_cell.angle_beta   90.00
_cell.angle_gamma   90.00
#
_symmetry.space_group_name_H-M   'P 1'
#
loop_
_entity.id
_entity.type
_entity.pdbx_description
1 polymer ?
#
loop_
_entity_poly.entity_id
_entity_poly.type
_entity_poly.pdbx_seq_one_letter_code
_entity_poly.pdbx_strand_id
1 'polypeptide(L)'
;MPSLKEYVEKAKKKSLTRKDLAQKLLQKGYTQSEIEEAFSDGKQIHENESLPLGEKIKGLFQPATFFQSFREKTISKSFIMYAVSLFIFNVVALLTVYAGSLFFFSRPLPLGDSFFYTTIGAFLIGIIGLGIYSGITHLVIILTKHEGNFKDTHNVVAYSLVPAIIISIIPYVGWISIIYSIILMTYGLSYYHNISKGKALLAVLSPLILLVVLLGFLVIFFFSRFRFF
;
A
#
# COMPACT_ATOMS: atom_id res chain seq x y z
N MET A 1 1.23 -42.38 -4.72
CA MET A 1 1.89 -41.33 -5.55
C MET A 1 2.33 -40.22 -4.60
N PRO A 2 3.56 -39.67 -4.70
CA PRO A 2 3.98 -38.55 -3.86
C PRO A 2 3.02 -37.37 -4.04
N SER A 3 2.73 -36.65 -2.96
CA SER A 3 1.83 -35.48 -3.05
C SER A 3 2.49 -34.37 -3.88
N LEU A 4 1.70 -33.51 -4.54
CA LEU A 4 2.21 -32.41 -5.37
C LEU A 4 3.17 -31.50 -4.59
N LYS A 5 2.91 -31.30 -3.29
CA LYS A 5 3.77 -30.58 -2.35
C LYS A 5 5.14 -31.24 -2.15
N GLU A 6 5.16 -32.57 -2.05
CA GLU A 6 6.38 -33.36 -1.90
C GLU A 6 7.28 -33.26 -3.16
N TYR A 7 6.66 -33.17 -4.34
CA TYR A 7 7.36 -32.90 -5.60
C TYR A 7 7.97 -31.50 -5.65
N VAL A 8 7.22 -30.47 -5.22
CA VAL A 8 7.72 -29.08 -5.18
C VAL A 8 8.87 -28.94 -4.18
N GLU A 9 8.75 -29.52 -2.99
CA GLU A 9 9.82 -29.52 -1.97
C GLU A 9 11.09 -30.22 -2.46
N LYS A 10 10.95 -31.36 -3.16
CA LYS A 10 12.08 -32.08 -3.75
C LYS A 10 12.74 -31.28 -4.89
N ALA A 11 11.97 -30.50 -5.64
CA ALA A 11 12.47 -29.64 -6.71
C ALA A 11 13.17 -28.38 -6.17
N LYS A 12 12.64 -27.76 -5.09
CA LYS A 12 13.33 -26.67 -4.35
C LYS A 12 14.72 -27.11 -3.89
N LYS A 13 14.85 -28.33 -3.35
CA LYS A 13 16.15 -28.92 -2.95
C LYS A 13 17.11 -29.20 -4.10
N LYS A 14 16.62 -29.25 -5.35
CA LYS A 14 17.41 -29.55 -6.55
C LYS A 14 17.73 -28.30 -7.41
N SER A 15 17.51 -27.09 -6.90
CA SER A 15 17.75 -25.81 -7.59
C SER A 15 17.03 -25.67 -8.95
N LEU A 16 15.92 -26.39 -9.16
CA LEU A 16 15.11 -26.26 -10.37
C LEU A 16 14.38 -24.91 -10.36
N THR A 17 14.37 -24.21 -11.50
CA THR A 17 13.63 -22.94 -11.59
C THR A 17 12.12 -23.18 -11.56
N ARG A 18 11.36 -22.23 -10.98
CA ARG A 18 9.90 -22.30 -10.85
C ARG A 18 9.22 -22.54 -12.21
N LYS A 19 9.74 -21.92 -13.28
CA LYS A 19 9.22 -22.05 -14.65
C LYS A 19 9.38 -23.47 -15.19
N ASP A 20 10.57 -24.07 -15.03
CA ASP A 20 10.85 -25.42 -15.53
C ASP A 20 10.00 -26.48 -14.82
N LEU A 21 9.76 -26.28 -13.51
CA LEU A 21 8.93 -27.20 -12.74
C LEU A 21 7.44 -27.04 -13.07
N ALA A 22 6.95 -25.80 -13.22
CA ALA A 22 5.57 -25.54 -13.64
C ALA A 22 5.27 -26.16 -15.00
N GLN A 23 6.18 -26.04 -15.97
CA GLN A 23 6.02 -26.64 -17.30
C GLN A 23 5.95 -28.18 -17.24
N LYS A 24 6.78 -28.81 -16.40
CA LYS A 24 6.74 -30.28 -16.19
C LYS A 24 5.46 -30.75 -15.50
N LEU A 25 4.89 -29.94 -14.61
CA LEU A 25 3.64 -30.27 -13.93
C LEU A 25 2.43 -30.11 -14.85
N LEU A 26 2.43 -29.09 -15.72
CA LEU A 26 1.41 -28.95 -16.78
C LEU A 26 1.43 -30.15 -17.73
N GLN A 27 2.62 -30.61 -18.14
CA GLN A 27 2.77 -31.81 -18.98
C GLN A 27 2.31 -33.10 -18.29
N LYS A 28 2.27 -33.12 -16.96
CA LYS A 28 1.77 -34.24 -16.14
C LYS A 28 0.26 -34.19 -15.91
N GLY A 29 -0.44 -33.21 -16.49
CA GLY A 29 -1.89 -33.08 -16.40
C GLY A 29 -2.38 -32.30 -15.18
N TYR A 30 -1.48 -31.65 -14.42
CA TYR A 30 -1.89 -30.75 -13.34
C TYR A 30 -2.35 -29.42 -13.92
N THR A 31 -3.42 -28.86 -13.36
CA THR A 31 -3.94 -27.55 -13.72
C THR A 31 -3.04 -26.43 -13.21
N GLN A 32 -3.13 -25.26 -13.83
CA GLN A 32 -2.38 -24.07 -13.41
C GLN A 32 -2.69 -23.69 -11.95
N SER A 33 -3.94 -23.87 -11.53
CA SER A 33 -4.40 -23.64 -10.15
C SER A 33 -3.74 -24.58 -9.13
N GLU A 34 -3.65 -25.89 -9.43
CA GLU A 34 -3.03 -26.86 -8.52
C GLU A 34 -1.52 -26.62 -8.38
N ILE A 35 -0.87 -26.22 -9.48
CA ILE A 35 0.55 -25.89 -9.50
C ILE A 35 0.81 -24.66 -8.63
N GLU A 36 0.00 -23.61 -8.78
CA GLU A 36 0.09 -22.40 -7.96
C GLU A 36 -0.17 -22.71 -6.47
N GLU A 37 -1.12 -23.58 -6.17
CA GLU A 37 -1.40 -24.04 -4.80
C GLU A 37 -0.19 -24.76 -4.18
N ALA A 38 0.50 -25.61 -4.96
CA ALA A 38 1.66 -26.35 -4.46
C ALA A 38 2.92 -25.50 -4.29
N PHE A 39 3.03 -24.37 -5.01
CA PHE A 39 4.11 -23.40 -4.82
C PHE A 39 3.81 -22.37 -3.71
N SER A 40 2.55 -22.24 -3.30
CA SER A 40 2.19 -21.47 -2.11
C SER A 40 2.53 -22.29 -0.86
N ASP A 41 3.29 -21.73 0.09
CA ASP A 41 3.71 -22.37 1.36
C ASP A 41 2.52 -22.61 2.33
N GLY A 42 1.43 -23.24 1.88
CA GLY A 42 0.27 -23.57 2.70
C GLY A 42 -0.58 -22.38 3.14
N LYS A 43 -0.29 -21.16 2.67
CA LYS A 43 -1.18 -20.01 2.85
C LYS A 43 -2.14 -19.97 1.67
N GLN A 44 -3.32 -20.56 1.84
CA GLN A 44 -4.44 -20.37 0.92
C GLN A 44 -4.89 -18.89 1.02
N ILE A 45 -4.22 -18.02 0.28
CA ILE A 45 -4.73 -16.67 0.00
C ILE A 45 -5.78 -16.88 -1.08
N HIS A 46 -7.03 -17.11 -0.68
CA HIS A 46 -8.13 -17.13 -1.64
C HIS A 46 -8.19 -15.74 -2.29
N GLU A 47 -7.91 -15.63 -3.60
CA GLU A 47 -8.33 -14.48 -4.40
C GLU A 47 -9.88 -14.50 -4.41
N ASN A 48 -10.46 -13.99 -3.34
CA ASN A 48 -11.89 -14.16 -3.06
C ASN A 48 -12.71 -13.06 -3.75
N GLU A 49 -13.95 -13.39 -4.12
CA GLU A 49 -14.94 -12.40 -4.53
C GLU A 49 -15.12 -11.34 -3.44
N SER A 50 -15.38 -10.11 -3.88
CA SER A 50 -15.23 -8.89 -3.10
C SER A 50 -15.91 -8.96 -1.73
N LEU A 51 -15.11 -8.84 -0.65
CA LEU A 51 -15.62 -8.65 0.71
C LEU A 51 -16.56 -7.42 0.78
N PRO A 52 -17.67 -7.48 1.54
CA PRO A 52 -18.49 -6.32 1.84
C PRO A 52 -17.67 -5.17 2.45
N LEU A 53 -18.06 -3.92 2.18
CA LEU A 53 -17.31 -2.74 2.64
C LEU A 53 -17.09 -2.72 4.16
N GLY A 54 -18.11 -3.06 4.95
CA GLY A 54 -18.02 -3.08 6.42
C GLY A 54 -17.01 -4.10 6.93
N GLU A 55 -16.94 -5.28 6.31
CA GLU A 55 -15.96 -6.31 6.66
C GLU A 55 -14.55 -5.90 6.25
N LYS A 56 -14.40 -5.23 5.09
CA LYS A 56 -13.10 -4.66 4.69
C LYS A 56 -12.62 -3.64 5.70
N ILE A 57 -13.45 -2.66 6.06
CA ILE A 57 -13.07 -1.62 7.04
C ILE A 57 -12.70 -2.28 8.37
N LYS A 58 -13.52 -3.18 8.89
CA LYS A 58 -13.25 -3.90 10.15
C LYS A 58 -11.95 -4.71 10.07
N GLY A 59 -11.73 -5.40 8.95
CA GLY A 59 -10.52 -6.17 8.69
C GLY A 59 -9.27 -5.30 8.65
N LEU A 60 -9.35 -4.09 8.07
CA LEU A 60 -8.21 -3.16 8.04
C LEU A 60 -7.77 -2.68 9.43
N PHE A 61 -8.63 -2.80 10.45
CA PHE A 61 -8.24 -2.57 11.85
C PHE A 61 -7.53 -3.80 12.49
N GLN A 62 -7.34 -4.88 11.73
CA GLN A 62 -6.71 -6.14 12.14
C GLN A 62 -5.48 -6.44 11.24
N PRO A 63 -4.31 -5.81 11.52
CA PRO A 63 -3.11 -5.82 10.65
C PRO A 63 -2.63 -7.23 10.28
N ALA A 64 -2.71 -8.15 11.23
CA ALA A 64 -2.17 -9.49 11.06
C ALA A 64 -3.02 -10.34 10.12
N THR A 65 -4.34 -10.19 10.13
CA THR A 65 -5.27 -11.14 9.53
C THR A 65 -5.77 -10.68 8.16
N PHE A 66 -6.00 -9.38 7.95
CA PHE A 66 -6.62 -8.87 6.73
C PHE A 66 -5.91 -9.30 5.45
N PHE A 67 -4.61 -9.01 5.35
CA PHE A 67 -3.82 -9.37 4.17
C PHE A 67 -3.46 -10.86 4.10
N GLN A 68 -3.76 -11.65 5.14
CA GLN A 68 -3.66 -13.10 5.06
C GLN A 68 -4.92 -13.72 4.45
N SER A 69 -6.10 -13.22 4.82
CA SER A 69 -7.39 -13.79 4.41
C SER A 69 -7.91 -13.24 3.10
N PHE A 70 -7.37 -12.11 2.62
CA PHE A 70 -7.93 -11.39 1.50
C PHE A 70 -6.84 -10.90 0.55
N ARG A 71 -7.05 -11.07 -0.76
CA ARG A 71 -6.25 -10.48 -1.84
C ARG A 71 -7.13 -10.01 -2.98
N GLU A 72 -6.99 -8.73 -3.32
CA GLU A 72 -7.76 -8.12 -4.41
C GLU A 72 -7.25 -8.56 -5.79
N LYS A 73 -8.20 -8.91 -6.65
CA LYS A 73 -7.92 -9.33 -8.03
C LYS A 73 -7.47 -8.17 -8.92
N THR A 74 -7.90 -6.95 -8.61
CA THR A 74 -7.62 -5.74 -9.41
C THR A 74 -7.17 -4.57 -8.53
N ILE A 75 -6.58 -3.55 -9.15
CA ILE A 75 -6.23 -2.28 -8.49
C ILE A 75 -7.48 -1.44 -8.19
N SER A 76 -8.50 -1.51 -9.05
CA SER A 76 -9.61 -0.56 -9.05
C SER A 76 -10.36 -0.49 -7.72
N LYS A 77 -10.56 -1.62 -7.03
CA LYS A 77 -11.32 -1.65 -5.77
C LYS A 77 -10.56 -1.02 -4.60
N SER A 78 -9.25 -1.23 -4.49
CA SER A 78 -8.43 -0.60 -3.46
C SER A 78 -8.26 0.90 -3.74
N PHE A 79 -8.05 1.25 -5.01
CA PHE A 79 -7.97 2.63 -5.48
C PHE A 79 -9.25 3.42 -5.18
N ILE A 80 -10.43 2.89 -5.54
CA ILE A 80 -11.71 3.55 -5.27
C ILE A 80 -11.93 3.72 -3.77
N MET A 81 -11.62 2.71 -2.95
CA MET A 81 -11.76 2.83 -1.49
C MET A 81 -10.87 3.95 -0.95
N TYR A 82 -9.60 3.99 -1.36
CA TYR A 82 -8.68 5.06 -1.00
C TYR A 82 -9.19 6.44 -1.46
N ALA A 83 -9.57 6.56 -2.73
CA ALA A 83 -10.02 7.83 -3.32
C ALA A 83 -11.28 8.36 -2.62
N VAL A 84 -12.28 7.51 -2.36
CA VAL A 84 -13.50 7.91 -1.65
C VAL A 84 -13.17 8.32 -0.22
N SER A 85 -12.35 7.55 0.51
CA SER A 85 -11.93 7.92 1.86
C SER A 85 -11.19 9.25 1.90
N LEU A 86 -10.26 9.47 0.96
CA LEU A 86 -9.49 10.71 0.85
C LEU A 86 -10.39 11.90 0.53
N PHE A 87 -11.33 11.74 -0.40
CA PHE A 87 -12.25 12.81 -0.77
C PHE A 87 -13.12 13.22 0.42
N ILE A 88 -13.71 12.25 1.12
CA ILE A 88 -14.49 12.49 2.35
C ILE A 88 -13.65 13.23 3.38
N PHE A 89 -12.43 12.75 3.64
CA PHE A 89 -11.52 13.41 4.58
C PHE A 89 -11.24 14.87 4.21
N ASN A 90 -10.98 15.16 2.93
CA ASN A 90 -10.71 16.53 2.48
C ASN A 90 -11.94 17.44 2.60
N VAL A 91 -13.15 16.90 2.39
CA VAL A 91 -14.40 17.65 2.62
C VAL A 91 -14.58 17.95 4.11
N VAL A 92 -14.37 16.95 4.98
CA VAL A 92 -14.45 17.15 6.44
C VAL A 92 -13.42 18.17 6.90
N ALA A 93 -12.17 18.07 6.42
CA ALA A 93 -11.11 19.01 6.74
C ALA A 93 -11.46 20.46 6.35
N LEU A 94 -12.02 20.67 5.15
CA LEU A 94 -12.51 21.98 4.73
C LEU A 94 -13.59 22.52 5.67
N LEU A 95 -14.57 21.69 6.04
CA LEU A 95 -15.64 22.09 6.95
C LEU A 95 -15.11 22.43 8.35
N THR A 96 -14.14 21.66 8.85
CA THR A 96 -13.48 21.94 10.14
C THR A 96 -12.73 23.26 10.10
N VAL A 97 -11.99 23.53 9.04
CA VAL A 97 -11.25 24.79 8.87
C VAL A 97 -12.21 25.98 8.73
N TYR A 98 -13.29 25.83 7.97
CA TYR A 98 -14.34 26.85 7.84
C TYR A 98 -15.01 27.15 9.19
N ALA A 99 -15.44 26.12 9.92
CA ALA A 99 -16.04 26.27 11.25
C ALA A 99 -15.06 26.93 12.23
N GLY A 100 -13.79 26.52 12.22
CA GLY A 100 -12.73 27.14 13.01
C GLY A 100 -12.55 28.63 12.68
N SER A 101 -12.64 29.01 11.39
CA SER A 101 -12.51 30.42 11.00
C SER A 101 -13.62 31.31 11.57
N LEU A 102 -14.86 30.80 11.57
CA LEU A 102 -15.98 31.48 12.19
C LEU A 102 -15.80 31.60 13.71
N PHE A 103 -15.32 30.55 14.36
CA PHE A 103 -15.16 30.51 15.81
C PHE A 103 -14.01 31.40 16.31
N PHE A 104 -12.82 31.30 15.71
CA PHE A 104 -11.62 31.98 16.19
C PHE A 104 -11.43 33.38 15.62
N PHE A 105 -11.87 33.63 14.39
CA PHE A 105 -11.64 34.91 13.70
C PHE A 105 -12.93 35.70 13.44
N SER A 106 -14.10 35.14 13.81
CA SER A 106 -15.42 35.74 13.56
C SER A 106 -15.63 36.17 12.09
N ARG A 107 -14.95 35.48 11.17
CA ARG A 107 -14.93 35.79 9.74
C ARG A 107 -14.98 34.50 8.93
N PRO A 108 -15.86 34.40 7.93
CA PRO A 108 -15.91 33.23 7.07
C PRO A 108 -14.69 33.20 6.15
N LEU A 109 -14.13 32.01 5.95
CA LEU A 109 -13.17 31.78 4.88
C LEU A 109 -13.86 31.88 3.50
N PRO A 110 -13.17 32.40 2.47
CA PRO A 110 -13.65 32.36 1.10
C PRO A 110 -13.72 30.90 0.62
N LEU A 111 -14.93 30.34 0.57
CA LEU A 111 -15.12 28.93 0.27
C LEU A 111 -14.69 28.53 -1.14
N GLY A 112 -14.83 29.42 -2.13
CA GLY A 112 -14.49 29.13 -3.53
C GLY A 112 -13.01 28.75 -3.70
N ASP A 113 -12.12 29.68 -3.38
CA ASP A 113 -10.68 29.46 -3.49
C ASP A 113 -10.21 28.36 -2.52
N SER A 114 -10.73 28.36 -1.28
CA SER A 114 -10.36 27.35 -0.28
C SER A 114 -10.70 25.95 -0.75
N PHE A 115 -11.92 25.72 -1.27
CA PHE A 115 -12.34 24.42 -1.78
C PHE A 115 -11.41 23.92 -2.91
N PHE A 116 -11.03 24.80 -3.84
CA PHE A 116 -10.18 24.40 -4.94
C PHE A 116 -8.79 23.95 -4.45
N TYR A 117 -8.14 24.74 -3.59
CA TYR A 117 -6.79 24.41 -3.13
C TYR A 117 -6.77 23.28 -2.09
N THR A 118 -7.63 23.33 -1.07
CA THR A 118 -7.58 22.38 0.05
C THR A 118 -8.27 21.07 -0.25
N THR A 119 -9.30 21.07 -1.09
CA THR A 119 -10.06 19.84 -1.37
C THR A 119 -9.61 19.21 -2.67
N ILE A 120 -9.70 19.94 -3.79
CA ILE A 120 -9.34 19.38 -5.11
C ILE A 120 -7.82 19.21 -5.22
N GLY A 121 -7.04 20.24 -4.87
CA GLY A 121 -5.58 20.18 -4.89
C GLY A 121 -5.03 19.05 -4.03
N ALA A 122 -5.43 18.98 -2.75
CA ALA A 122 -4.98 17.92 -1.85
C ALA A 122 -5.44 16.52 -2.29
N PHE A 123 -6.64 16.41 -2.87
CA PHE A 123 -7.14 15.15 -3.42
C PHE A 123 -6.25 14.66 -4.56
N LEU A 124 -5.97 15.52 -5.54
CA LEU A 124 -5.10 15.18 -6.67
C LEU A 124 -3.68 14.81 -6.22
N ILE A 125 -3.11 15.58 -5.28
CA ILE A 125 -1.81 15.28 -4.68
C ILE A 125 -1.82 13.91 -4.01
N GLY A 126 -2.87 13.58 -3.25
CA GLY A 126 -2.99 12.27 -2.60
C GLY A 126 -3.09 11.11 -3.61
N ILE A 127 -3.87 11.29 -4.69
CA ILE A 127 -3.99 10.29 -5.76
C ILE A 127 -2.65 10.06 -6.47
N ILE A 128 -1.94 11.13 -6.84
CA ILE A 128 -0.61 11.05 -7.45
C ILE A 128 0.38 10.43 -6.47
N GLY A 129 0.31 10.86 -5.20
CA GLY A 129 1.14 10.36 -4.11
C GLY A 129 0.99 8.86 -3.89
N LEU A 130 -0.23 8.32 -3.94
CA LEU A 130 -0.48 6.87 -3.87
C LEU A 130 0.24 6.13 -5.00
N GLY A 131 0.17 6.64 -6.23
CA GLY A 131 0.85 6.05 -7.38
C GLY A 131 2.38 6.06 -7.22
N ILE A 132 2.94 7.21 -6.88
CA ILE A 132 4.40 7.38 -6.67
C ILE A 132 4.88 6.48 -5.51
N TYR A 133 4.18 6.51 -4.37
CA TYR A 133 4.53 5.70 -3.20
C TYR A 133 4.52 4.21 -3.52
N SER A 134 3.45 3.75 -4.18
CA SER A 134 3.34 2.34 -4.61
C SER A 134 4.45 1.97 -5.59
N GLY A 135 4.78 2.86 -6.53
CA GLY A 135 5.84 2.68 -7.51
C GLY A 135 7.21 2.52 -6.86
N ILE A 136 7.61 3.46 -6.02
CA ILE A 136 8.90 3.42 -5.30
C ILE A 136 8.97 2.17 -4.42
N THR A 137 7.92 1.88 -3.65
CA THR A 137 7.86 0.70 -2.79
C THR A 137 8.02 -0.58 -3.62
N HIS A 138 7.34 -0.69 -4.75
CA HIS A 138 7.41 -1.87 -5.63
C HIS A 138 8.79 -2.03 -6.27
N LEU A 139 9.42 -0.93 -6.70
CA LEU A 139 10.78 -0.94 -7.24
C LEU A 139 11.76 -1.50 -6.22
N VAL A 140 11.69 -1.09 -4.96
CA VAL A 140 12.57 -1.63 -3.90
C VAL A 140 12.34 -3.12 -3.67
N ILE A 141 11.10 -3.60 -3.74
CA ILE A 141 10.80 -5.04 -3.65
C ILE A 141 11.42 -5.82 -4.80
N ILE A 142 11.30 -5.34 -6.04
CA ILE A 142 11.91 -5.99 -7.21
C ILE A 142 13.44 -5.96 -7.13
N LEU A 143 14.03 -4.82 -6.75
CA LEU A 143 15.49 -4.67 -6.61
C LEU A 143 16.09 -5.63 -5.57
N THR A 144 15.31 -6.03 -4.58
CA THR A 144 15.72 -7.03 -3.58
C THR A 144 15.56 -8.47 -4.06
N LYS A 145 15.35 -8.69 -5.38
CA LYS A 145 15.18 -9.98 -6.07
C LYS A 145 13.96 -10.79 -5.64
N HIS A 146 12.88 -10.14 -5.18
CA HIS A 146 11.63 -10.83 -4.86
C HIS A 146 10.65 -10.74 -6.04
N GLU A 147 9.96 -11.84 -6.30
CA GLU A 147 8.89 -11.90 -7.30
C GLU A 147 7.60 -11.24 -6.73
N GLY A 148 6.80 -10.62 -7.60
CA GLY A 148 5.47 -10.11 -7.22
C GLY A 148 4.94 -9.08 -8.20
N ASN A 149 3.63 -8.82 -8.13
CA ASN A 149 2.96 -7.92 -9.06
C ASN A 149 2.83 -6.52 -8.46
N PHE A 150 2.94 -5.49 -9.31
CA PHE A 150 2.67 -4.10 -8.90
C PHE A 150 1.26 -3.94 -8.31
N LYS A 151 0.29 -4.68 -8.84
CA LYS A 151 -1.08 -4.78 -8.32
C LYS A 151 -1.10 -5.03 -6.81
N ASP A 152 -0.33 -6.01 -6.36
CA ASP A 152 -0.32 -6.46 -4.97
C ASP A 152 0.28 -5.38 -4.07
N THR A 153 1.38 -4.74 -4.50
CA THR A 153 1.98 -3.60 -3.80
C THR A 153 0.99 -2.43 -3.71
N HIS A 154 0.38 -2.04 -4.83
CA HIS A 154 -0.59 -0.94 -4.85
C HIS A 154 -1.78 -1.22 -3.93
N ASN A 155 -2.35 -2.42 -3.98
CA ASN A 155 -3.48 -2.82 -3.14
C ASN A 155 -3.13 -2.73 -1.65
N VAL A 156 -1.94 -3.19 -1.26
CA VAL A 156 -1.47 -3.07 0.13
C VAL A 156 -1.33 -1.62 0.52
N VAL A 157 -0.68 -0.78 -0.28
CA VAL A 157 -0.47 0.64 0.04
C VAL A 157 -1.81 1.37 0.16
N ALA A 158 -2.69 1.26 -0.85
CA ALA A 158 -3.98 1.92 -0.88
C ALA A 158 -4.84 1.56 0.35
N TYR A 159 -4.97 0.26 0.63
CA TYR A 159 -5.74 -0.20 1.78
C TYR A 159 -5.12 0.21 3.12
N SER A 160 -3.80 0.22 3.22
CA SER A 160 -3.11 0.60 4.46
C SER A 160 -3.23 2.08 4.82
N LEU A 161 -3.50 2.94 3.84
CA LEU A 161 -3.74 4.36 4.08
C LEU A 161 -5.17 4.65 4.53
N VAL A 162 -6.14 3.78 4.22
CA VAL A 162 -7.56 4.04 4.54
C VAL A 162 -7.81 4.17 6.05
N PRO A 163 -7.34 3.27 6.94
CA PRO A 163 -7.49 3.46 8.38
C PRO A 163 -6.88 4.76 8.87
N ALA A 164 -5.73 5.15 8.31
CA ALA A 164 -5.09 6.40 8.71
C ALA A 164 -5.90 7.63 8.33
N ILE A 165 -6.49 7.63 7.14
CA ILE A 165 -7.43 8.67 6.71
C ILE A 165 -8.63 8.76 7.65
N ILE A 166 -9.22 7.62 8.02
CA ILE A 166 -10.37 7.56 8.94
C ILE A 166 -9.99 8.11 10.32
N ILE A 167 -8.86 7.66 10.88
CA ILE A 167 -8.37 8.11 12.20
C ILE A 167 -8.04 9.60 12.19
N SER A 168 -7.52 10.12 11.08
CA SER A 168 -7.12 11.53 10.94
C SER A 168 -8.29 12.52 10.97
N ILE A 169 -9.53 12.04 10.85
CA ILE A 169 -10.72 12.86 11.08
C ILE A 169 -10.78 13.35 12.53
N ILE A 170 -10.23 12.57 13.48
CA ILE A 170 -10.18 12.94 14.89
C ILE A 170 -9.05 13.97 15.09
N PRO A 171 -9.37 15.20 15.54
CA PRO A 171 -8.34 16.22 15.80
C PRO A 171 -7.27 15.71 16.77
N TYR A 172 -6.02 16.11 16.55
CA TYR A 172 -4.84 15.78 17.39
C TYR A 172 -4.41 14.31 17.43
N VAL A 173 -5.18 13.37 16.88
CA VAL A 173 -4.84 11.92 16.87
C VAL A 173 -4.20 11.48 15.55
N GLY A 174 -4.32 12.30 14.50
CA GLY A 174 -3.89 11.96 13.14
C GLY A 174 -2.42 11.54 12.98
N TRP A 175 -1.50 11.98 13.85
CA TRP A 175 -0.09 11.60 13.75
C TRP A 175 0.17 10.12 14.11
N ILE A 176 -0.62 9.54 15.03
CA ILE A 176 -0.52 8.12 15.42
C ILE A 176 -0.91 7.23 14.23
N SER A 177 -1.79 7.73 13.37
CA SER A 177 -2.32 7.03 12.22
C SER A 177 -1.23 6.63 11.21
N ILE A 178 -0.13 7.41 11.13
CA ILE A 178 1.01 7.13 10.27
C ILE A 178 1.70 5.83 10.69
N ILE A 179 1.93 5.65 11.99
CA ILE A 179 2.56 4.45 12.54
C ILE A 179 1.70 3.23 12.21
N TYR A 180 0.38 3.37 12.35
CA TYR A 180 -0.56 2.30 12.03
C TYR A 180 -0.50 1.91 10.55
N SER A 181 -0.48 2.88 9.63
CA SER A 181 -0.31 2.60 8.20
C SER A 181 1.00 1.88 7.90
N ILE A 182 2.10 2.26 8.53
CA ILE A 182 3.39 1.59 8.35
C ILE A 182 3.30 0.12 8.79
N ILE A 183 2.64 -0.16 9.92
CA ILE A 183 2.41 -1.52 10.40
C ILE A 183 1.58 -2.30 9.37
N LEU A 184 0.44 -1.76 8.93
CA LEU A 184 -0.45 -2.44 7.98
C LEU A 184 0.28 -2.75 6.65
N MET A 185 1.01 -1.77 6.11
CA MET A 185 1.80 -1.95 4.88
C MET A 185 2.89 -3.01 5.07
N THR A 186 3.60 -2.99 6.19
CA THR A 186 4.68 -3.94 6.47
C THR A 186 4.15 -5.37 6.51
N TYR A 187 3.01 -5.60 7.17
CA TYR A 187 2.36 -6.91 7.20
C TYR A 187 1.86 -7.29 5.80
N GLY A 188 1.13 -6.40 5.12
CA GLY A 188 0.58 -6.67 3.80
C GLY A 188 1.65 -7.01 2.75
N LEU A 189 2.73 -6.23 2.68
CA LEU A 189 3.82 -6.49 1.75
C LEU A 189 4.58 -7.77 2.12
N SER A 190 4.79 -8.02 3.41
CA SER A 190 5.42 -9.26 3.88
C SER A 190 4.63 -10.50 3.44
N TYR A 191 3.30 -10.47 3.55
CA TYR A 191 2.45 -11.57 3.10
C TYR A 191 2.37 -11.67 1.57
N TYR A 192 2.15 -10.55 0.89
CA TYR A 192 1.89 -10.59 -0.55
C TYR A 192 3.12 -10.90 -1.39
N HIS A 193 4.29 -10.41 -0.96
CA HIS A 193 5.57 -10.62 -1.65
C HIS A 193 6.44 -11.71 -1.02
N ASN A 194 5.93 -12.40 0.02
CA ASN A 194 6.66 -13.44 0.77
C ASN A 194 8.06 -13.00 1.22
N ILE A 195 8.14 -11.78 1.77
CA ILE A 195 9.38 -11.18 2.27
C ILE A 195 9.36 -11.06 3.79
N SER A 196 10.54 -11.05 4.42
CA SER A 196 10.61 -10.83 5.87
C SER A 196 10.09 -9.43 6.23
N LYS A 197 9.52 -9.28 7.43
CA LYS A 197 8.96 -8.01 7.89
C LYS A 197 9.97 -6.86 7.89
N GLY A 198 11.24 -7.16 8.20
CA GLY A 198 12.31 -6.15 8.12
C GLY A 198 12.53 -5.65 6.69
N LYS A 199 12.52 -6.53 5.69
CA LYS A 199 12.61 -6.14 4.27
C LYS A 199 11.37 -5.37 3.82
N ALA A 200 10.18 -5.80 4.25
CA ALA A 200 8.94 -5.09 3.97
C ALA A 200 8.97 -3.68 4.57
N LEU A 201 9.40 -3.53 5.82
CA LEU A 201 9.52 -2.24 6.48
C LEU A 201 10.48 -1.30 5.74
N LEU A 202 11.63 -1.81 5.28
CA LEU A 202 12.56 -1.02 4.46
C LEU A 202 11.91 -0.55 3.15
N ALA A 203 11.14 -1.41 2.48
CA ALA A 203 10.40 -1.02 1.29
C ALA A 203 9.34 0.05 1.59
N VAL A 204 8.59 -0.10 2.70
CA VAL A 204 7.60 0.90 3.16
C VAL A 204 8.25 2.24 3.45
N LEU A 205 9.42 2.27 4.10
CA LEU A 205 10.10 3.52 4.44
C LEU A 205 10.85 4.14 3.25
N SER A 206 11.07 3.40 2.18
CA SER A 206 11.86 3.86 1.03
C SER A 206 11.37 5.14 0.36
N PRO A 207 10.05 5.42 0.19
CA PRO A 207 9.59 6.67 -0.39
C PRO A 207 9.93 7.87 0.51
N LEU A 208 9.85 7.69 1.84
CA LEU A 208 10.21 8.73 2.81
C LEU A 208 11.72 8.97 2.80
N ILE A 209 12.53 7.91 2.78
CA ILE A 209 13.99 8.02 2.68
C ILE A 209 14.38 8.78 1.41
N LEU A 210 13.77 8.44 0.27
CA LEU A 210 14.03 9.11 -1.00
C LEU A 210 13.66 10.60 -0.94
N LEU A 211 12.50 10.94 -0.36
CA LEU A 211 12.08 12.32 -0.18
C LEU A 211 13.07 13.13 0.67
N VAL A 212 13.51 12.58 1.81
CA VAL A 212 14.49 13.23 2.69
C VAL A 212 15.82 13.46 1.99
N VAL A 213 16.29 12.47 1.21
CA VAL A 213 17.53 12.60 0.42
C VAL A 213 17.41 13.69 -0.63
N LEU A 214 16.31 13.71 -1.40
CA LEU A 214 16.06 14.74 -2.43
C LEU A 214 15.98 16.16 -1.84
N LEU A 215 15.29 16.32 -0.72
CA LEU A 215 15.21 17.61 -0.01
C LEU A 215 16.59 18.05 0.51
N GLY A 216 17.39 17.13 1.05
CA GLY A 216 18.75 17.41 1.48
C GLY A 216 19.63 17.92 0.32
N PHE A 217 19.56 17.26 -0.83
CA PHE A 217 20.26 17.71 -2.05
C PHE A 217 19.79 19.09 -2.51
N LEU A 218 18.49 19.35 -2.51
CA LEU A 218 17.92 20.65 -2.89
C LEU A 218 18.44 21.77 -1.97
N VAL A 219 18.48 21.52 -0.66
CA VAL A 219 19.00 22.46 0.33
C VAL A 219 20.48 22.74 0.09
N ILE A 220 21.30 21.69 -0.09
CA ILE A 220 22.73 21.84 -0.38
C ILE A 220 22.94 22.63 -1.69
N PHE A 221 22.19 22.28 -2.74
CA PHE A 221 22.26 22.96 -4.03
C PHE A 221 21.91 24.45 -3.90
N PHE A 222 20.82 24.77 -3.20
CA PHE A 222 20.40 26.14 -2.94
C PHE A 222 21.49 26.92 -2.19
N PHE A 223 21.98 26.42 -1.05
CA PHE A 223 23.05 27.08 -0.30
C PHE A 223 24.35 27.21 -1.10
N SER A 224 24.68 26.20 -1.92
CA SER A 224 25.85 26.27 -2.80
C SER A 224 25.74 27.42 -3.80
N ARG A 225 24.53 27.71 -4.31
CA ARG A 225 24.29 28.80 -5.26
C ARG A 225 24.22 30.18 -4.61
N PHE A 226 23.71 30.28 -3.39
CA PHE A 226 23.67 31.54 -2.63
C PHE A 226 25.02 31.96 -2.05
N ARG A 227 25.96 31.03 -1.84
CA ARG A 227 27.32 31.35 -1.39
C ARG A 227 28.22 31.98 -2.48
N PHE A 228 27.71 32.14 -3.70
CA PHE A 228 28.41 32.74 -4.85
C PHE A 228 27.75 34.04 -5.37
N PHE A 229 26.84 34.64 -4.60
CA PHE A 229 26.34 36.00 -4.78
C PHE A 229 26.69 36.82 -3.55
#